data_AF-A0AAV1P095-F1
#
_entry.id   AF-A0AAV1P095-F1
#
_cell.length_a   1.000
_cell.length_b   1.000
_cell.length_c   1.000
_cell.angle_alpha   90.00
_cell.angle_beta   90.00
_cell.angle_gamma   90.00
#
_symmetry.space_group_name_H-M   'P 1'
#
loop_
_entity.id
_entity.type
_entity.pdbx_description
1 polymer ?
#
loop_
_entity_poly.entity_id
_entity_poly.type
_entity_poly.pdbx_seq_one_letter_code
_entity_poly.pdbx_strand_id
1 'polypeptide(L)'
;MDEVPEHEENEMKNDTERVVSAHTTNEEINAIPAAGHEKEDKVEVVTSDHDEENSPESLKAAEEPSAEEVFTSEPEEYSGHELPAVDSNPTDGDLDVKMNKISDRPLSHEGSVVFEINSNGDEEPPRLHIDTTETSRPAHEEEEEAQEEENTAAPTHKEDINYDERLQELSEERDKASQHSSQLQMKLAEYFRKKAGDDAQLEREMPVSQQLQEYEKYINILSDLKQQLATDSETAQQQAEELRLQSQEKLDKVEDEWRVFMALKQDVAVTMLSRRLGKQAAQAKVESTLEAEQLRQDELIKLRLKHIKLRIRIHRLEAELRDREERARDPLQIQFEQLQAERLEQKKQAEKQSEESLKLQKKISISLELLSNIKEKLYWSHMEVQSKREQLAEVEATVARKRDLLTRTKQACNGLQRDNLRLKECRGLLGNRVLLRDFEDTVDATDHLEEKLENLKCRQAEIVFSYGRRKNKLEPI
;
A
#
# COMPACT_ATOMS: atom_id res chain seq x y z
N MET A 1 -52.22 -34.07 -33.86
CA MET A 1 -50.80 -33.67 -33.83
C MET A 1 -50.42 -33.16 -32.46
N ASP A 2 -50.09 -33.99 -31.48
CA ASP A 2 -50.35 -35.40 -31.15
C ASP A 2 -49.64 -35.60 -29.78
N GLU A 3 -50.34 -36.25 -28.85
CA GLU A 3 -49.88 -37.18 -27.79
C GLU A 3 -48.53 -36.87 -27.05
N VAL A 4 -48.45 -36.44 -25.77
CA VAL A 4 -48.95 -37.03 -24.49
C VAL A 4 -48.27 -38.38 -24.17
N PRO A 5 -47.81 -38.73 -22.93
CA PRO A 5 -47.18 -37.97 -21.81
C PRO A 5 -46.16 -38.83 -20.97
N GLU A 6 -46.09 -38.66 -19.62
CA GLU A 6 -45.65 -39.63 -18.55
C GLU A 6 -44.15 -39.98 -18.42
N HIS A 7 -43.58 -40.38 -17.26
CA HIS A 7 -43.95 -40.51 -15.82
C HIS A 7 -42.67 -40.14 -14.98
N GLU A 8 -42.69 -39.65 -13.73
CA GLU A 8 -42.62 -40.42 -12.43
C GLU A 8 -41.59 -41.59 -12.41
N GLU A 9 -40.86 -41.93 -11.34
CA GLU A 9 -40.86 -41.52 -9.92
C GLU A 9 -39.55 -41.97 -9.18
N ASN A 10 -39.24 -41.35 -8.04
CA ASN A 10 -38.71 -41.89 -6.76
C ASN A 10 -37.53 -42.92 -6.58
N GLU A 11 -37.00 -42.85 -5.34
CA GLU A 11 -36.44 -43.91 -4.45
C GLU A 11 -34.93 -44.28 -4.36
N MET A 12 -34.32 -43.74 -3.29
CA MET A 12 -33.56 -44.40 -2.21
C MET A 12 -32.72 -45.69 -2.42
N LYS A 13 -31.44 -45.61 -2.02
CA LYS A 13 -30.67 -46.51 -1.08
C LYS A 13 -29.22 -45.95 -1.01
N ASN A 14 -28.64 -45.47 0.08
CA ASN A 14 -28.47 -45.92 1.47
C ASN A 14 -27.60 -47.18 1.69
N ASP A 15 -26.65 -47.03 2.63
CA ASP A 15 -25.80 -48.01 3.32
C ASP A 15 -24.78 -48.77 2.42
N THR A 16 -23.58 -49.18 2.85
CA THR A 16 -22.99 -49.48 4.18
C THR A 16 -21.45 -49.23 4.04
N GLU A 17 -20.58 -49.01 5.03
CA GLU A 17 -20.30 -49.79 6.24
C GLU A 17 -19.70 -48.96 7.40
N ARG A 18 -19.92 -49.48 8.61
CA ARG A 18 -19.47 -48.96 9.90
C ARG A 18 -18.99 -50.16 10.71
N VAL A 19 -17.72 -50.20 11.11
CA VAL A 19 -17.28 -51.07 12.22
C VAL A 19 -16.42 -50.29 13.19
N VAL A 20 -16.91 -50.20 14.41
CA VAL A 20 -16.19 -49.74 15.60
C VAL A 20 -15.75 -50.99 16.36
N SER A 21 -14.56 -50.97 16.96
CA SER A 21 -14.31 -51.76 18.17
C SER A 21 -13.28 -51.06 19.06
N ALA A 22 -13.33 -51.30 20.36
CA ALA A 22 -12.72 -50.47 21.40
C ALA A 22 -12.09 -51.32 22.52
N HIS A 23 -11.25 -50.65 23.34
CA HIS A 23 -10.66 -51.15 24.61
C HIS A 23 -9.61 -52.29 24.43
N THR A 24 -8.60 -52.50 25.29
CA THR A 24 -8.27 -51.93 26.63
C THR A 24 -6.77 -52.09 26.95
N THR A 25 -6.18 -51.14 27.70
CA THR A 25 -5.11 -51.26 28.74
C THR A 25 -4.14 -52.47 28.79
N ASN A 26 -2.81 -52.24 28.77
CA ASN A 26 -1.92 -52.30 29.98
C ASN A 26 -0.39 -52.13 29.72
N GLU A 27 0.26 -51.51 30.71
CA GLU A 27 1.62 -51.61 31.29
C GLU A 27 2.88 -52.18 30.55
N GLU A 28 3.97 -51.40 30.72
CA GLU A 28 5.40 -51.73 30.93
C GLU A 28 6.15 -52.86 30.17
N ILE A 29 7.34 -52.54 29.64
CA ILE A 29 8.65 -52.93 30.23
C ILE A 29 9.84 -52.37 29.38
N ASN A 30 10.94 -52.02 30.05
CA ASN A 30 12.21 -51.56 29.48
C ASN A 30 12.90 -52.60 28.55
N ALA A 31 13.57 -52.13 27.49
CA ALA A 31 14.76 -52.81 26.95
C ALA A 31 15.73 -51.85 26.22
N ILE A 32 16.99 -51.87 26.65
CA ILE A 32 18.17 -51.27 25.99
C ILE A 32 18.63 -52.22 24.87
N PRO A 33 19.32 -51.73 23.83
CA PRO A 33 20.46 -52.47 23.31
C PRO A 33 21.75 -51.64 23.31
N ALA A 34 22.78 -52.19 23.97
CA ALA A 34 24.14 -51.69 23.93
C ALA A 34 25.04 -52.75 23.30
N ALA A 35 25.57 -52.45 22.11
CA ALA A 35 26.74 -53.05 21.48
C ALA A 35 27.16 -52.07 20.37
N GLY A 36 28.41 -51.63 20.23
CA GLY A 36 29.64 -52.07 20.87
C GLY A 36 30.68 -52.35 19.80
N HIS A 37 31.58 -51.40 19.54
CA HIS A 37 32.86 -51.73 18.92
C HIS A 37 33.97 -50.78 19.36
N GLU A 38 35.06 -51.42 19.75
CA GLU A 38 36.29 -50.88 20.32
C GLU A 38 37.05 -49.94 19.39
N LYS A 39 37.76 -48.96 19.97
CA LYS A 39 39.23 -48.84 19.97
C LYS A 39 39.64 -47.67 20.87
N GLU A 40 40.40 -47.92 21.94
CA GLU A 40 41.87 -47.82 21.96
C GLU A 40 42.38 -46.42 21.54
N ASP A 41 43.26 -45.73 22.25
CA ASP A 41 43.74 -45.76 23.63
C ASP A 41 44.75 -44.61 23.69
N LYS A 42 44.57 -43.61 24.58
CA LYS A 42 45.69 -42.91 25.20
C LYS A 42 45.26 -42.02 26.35
N VAL A 43 45.71 -42.41 27.54
CA VAL A 43 45.72 -41.58 28.74
C VAL A 43 47.10 -40.93 28.85
N GLU A 44 47.15 -39.63 29.10
CA GLU A 44 48.17 -39.07 29.99
C GLU A 44 47.64 -37.81 30.70
N VAL A 45 47.93 -37.72 31.99
CA VAL A 45 47.45 -36.70 32.95
C VAL A 45 48.66 -36.03 33.57
N VAL A 46 48.64 -34.70 33.75
CA VAL A 46 49.46 -33.87 34.69
C VAL A 46 49.09 -32.39 34.39
N THR A 47 48.21 -31.70 35.14
CA THR A 47 48.31 -31.01 36.45
C THR A 47 48.97 -29.61 36.46
N SER A 48 48.35 -28.68 37.21
CA SER A 48 48.91 -27.48 37.88
C SER A 48 48.87 -26.10 37.19
N ASP A 49 47.80 -25.33 37.49
CA ASP A 49 47.74 -24.04 38.22
C ASP A 49 48.80 -22.90 38.11
N HIS A 50 48.28 -21.67 38.22
CA HIS A 50 48.88 -20.36 38.58
C HIS A 50 49.84 -19.65 37.59
N ASP A 51 49.95 -18.31 37.52
CA ASP A 51 49.04 -17.18 37.87
C ASP A 51 49.59 -15.85 37.28
N GLU A 52 48.80 -14.77 37.38
CA GLU A 52 49.15 -13.32 37.35
C GLU A 52 49.75 -12.59 36.12
N GLU A 53 49.09 -11.45 35.85
CA GLU A 53 49.58 -10.12 35.41
C GLU A 53 50.92 -9.93 34.65
N ASN A 54 50.88 -9.30 33.46
CA ASN A 54 50.94 -7.83 33.37
C ASN A 54 50.67 -7.28 31.95
N SER A 55 50.43 -5.97 31.86
CA SER A 55 50.24 -5.17 30.62
C SER A 55 51.04 -3.85 30.78
N PRO A 56 50.92 -2.82 29.92
CA PRO A 56 51.38 -2.69 28.52
C PRO A 56 52.35 -1.50 28.31
N GLU A 57 52.97 -1.38 27.12
CA GLU A 57 53.50 -0.13 26.51
C GLU A 57 53.97 -0.42 25.06
N SER A 58 54.10 0.48 24.08
CA SER A 58 54.08 1.97 23.96
C SER A 58 53.73 2.34 22.50
N LEU A 59 52.84 3.29 22.17
CA LEU A 59 52.96 4.76 22.10
C LEU A 59 53.85 5.39 20.99
N LYS A 60 53.19 6.03 20.01
CA LYS A 60 53.52 7.33 19.33
C LYS A 60 52.32 7.67 18.40
N ALA A 61 51.55 8.76 18.55
CA ALA A 61 51.88 10.21 18.53
C ALA A 61 52.56 10.62 17.20
N ALA A 62 52.12 11.61 16.41
CA ALA A 62 50.91 12.45 16.39
C ALA A 62 50.71 12.92 14.90
N GLU A 63 49.89 13.89 14.45
CA GLU A 63 49.05 14.97 15.04
C GLU A 63 48.06 15.50 13.95
N GLU A 64 47.07 16.34 14.29
CA GLU A 64 46.33 17.20 13.34
C GLU A 64 46.62 18.69 13.64
N PRO A 65 46.52 19.61 12.66
CA PRO A 65 45.32 20.44 12.62
C PRO A 65 44.83 20.92 11.23
N SER A 66 43.50 20.97 11.09
CA SER A 66 42.62 22.02 10.53
C SER A 66 43.08 22.98 9.39
N ALA A 67 42.11 23.19 8.48
CA ALA A 67 41.72 24.46 7.82
C ALA A 67 42.07 24.71 6.32
N GLU A 68 40.97 24.94 5.58
CA GLU A 68 40.78 25.87 4.44
C GLU A 68 41.27 25.54 3.02
N GLU A 69 40.60 26.23 2.08
CA GLU A 69 40.49 25.92 0.65
C GLU A 69 41.75 26.29 -0.18
N VAL A 70 41.90 25.69 -1.37
CA VAL A 70 42.06 26.42 -2.65
C VAL A 70 42.04 25.46 -3.86
N PHE A 71 41.51 25.98 -4.98
CA PHE A 71 41.43 25.39 -6.31
C PHE A 71 42.74 24.82 -6.91
N THR A 72 42.62 23.74 -7.69
CA THR A 72 43.25 23.49 -9.02
C THR A 72 42.50 22.31 -9.66
N SER A 73 41.67 22.42 -10.71
CA SER A 73 41.89 22.75 -12.12
C SER A 73 42.84 21.81 -12.89
N GLU A 74 42.30 20.95 -13.77
CA GLU A 74 42.71 20.79 -15.19
C GLU A 74 41.58 20.08 -16.00
N PRO A 75 41.57 20.17 -17.35
CA PRO A 75 40.31 20.18 -18.13
C PRO A 75 40.19 19.10 -19.23
N GLU A 76 39.01 19.02 -19.87
CA GLU A 76 38.91 18.61 -21.28
C GLU A 76 38.05 19.60 -22.08
N GLU A 77 38.59 20.06 -23.21
CA GLU A 77 37.92 20.91 -24.20
C GLU A 77 37.52 20.10 -25.45
N TYR A 78 36.29 20.33 -25.95
CA TYR A 78 35.77 20.29 -27.34
C TYR A 78 34.28 19.90 -27.29
N SER A 79 33.36 20.44 -28.09
CA SER A 79 33.47 21.27 -29.30
C SER A 79 32.27 22.22 -29.36
N GLY A 80 32.48 23.47 -29.76
CA GLY A 80 31.38 24.43 -29.97
C GLY A 80 30.69 24.29 -31.32
N HIS A 81 29.51 24.91 -31.44
CA HIS A 81 29.00 25.51 -32.68
C HIS A 81 28.01 26.63 -32.35
N GLU A 82 28.25 27.83 -32.87
CA GLU A 82 27.42 29.02 -32.69
C GLU A 82 26.33 29.16 -33.77
N LEU A 83 25.12 29.57 -33.35
CA LEU A 83 24.31 30.73 -33.79
C LEU A 83 24.09 30.98 -35.32
N PRO A 84 22.90 31.49 -35.74
CA PRO A 84 22.53 32.89 -35.47
C PRO A 84 21.06 33.16 -35.06
N ALA A 85 20.86 34.32 -34.45
CA ALA A 85 19.56 34.88 -34.09
C ALA A 85 18.93 35.71 -35.23
N VAL A 86 17.61 35.91 -35.16
CA VAL A 86 16.91 37.08 -35.75
C VAL A 86 15.80 37.54 -34.79
N ASP A 87 15.80 38.84 -34.48
CA ASP A 87 14.83 39.56 -33.66
C ASP A 87 13.44 39.69 -34.29
N SER A 88 12.39 39.77 -33.45
CA SER A 88 11.19 40.61 -33.67
C SER A 88 10.33 40.72 -32.40
N ASN A 89 10.56 41.79 -31.64
CA ASN A 89 9.70 42.33 -30.58
C ASN A 89 8.77 43.43 -31.16
N PRO A 90 7.84 44.05 -30.40
CA PRO A 90 7.02 43.57 -29.28
C PRO A 90 5.53 43.97 -29.43
N THR A 91 4.65 43.60 -28.49
CA THR A 91 3.46 44.41 -28.13
C THR A 91 3.08 44.18 -26.67
N ASP A 92 2.69 45.25 -25.98
CA ASP A 92 2.48 45.35 -24.53
C ASP A 92 1.36 44.46 -23.93
N GLY A 93 1.50 44.18 -22.63
CA GLY A 93 0.52 43.49 -21.79
C GLY A 93 0.96 43.54 -20.32
N ASP A 94 0.77 44.69 -19.69
CA ASP A 94 1.41 45.08 -18.43
C ASP A 94 0.91 44.32 -17.17
N LEU A 95 1.84 44.16 -16.24
CA LEU A 95 1.77 43.84 -14.79
C LEU A 95 0.39 43.65 -14.11
N ASP A 96 0.26 42.58 -13.29
CA ASP A 96 0.52 42.64 -11.83
C ASP A 96 0.33 41.25 -11.16
N VAL A 97 1.40 40.62 -10.68
CA VAL A 97 1.33 39.37 -9.90
C VAL A 97 1.35 39.71 -8.41
N LYS A 98 0.15 39.85 -7.83
CA LYS A 98 -0.01 40.13 -6.40
C LYS A 98 -0.49 38.90 -5.63
N MET A 99 0.49 38.14 -5.13
CA MET A 99 0.26 37.10 -4.12
C MET A 99 -0.36 37.70 -2.86
N ASN A 100 -1.65 37.44 -2.62
CA ASN A 100 -2.32 37.84 -1.38
C ASN A 100 -1.96 36.88 -0.23
N LYS A 101 -0.76 37.15 0.33
CA LYS A 101 -0.45 37.17 1.77
C LYS A 101 -1.57 36.64 2.70
N ILE A 102 -1.57 35.33 2.96
CA ILE A 102 -2.30 34.77 4.11
C ILE A 102 -1.44 35.00 5.36
N SER A 103 -2.08 35.57 6.37
CA SER A 103 -1.50 36.09 7.61
C SER A 103 -0.41 35.22 8.23
N ASP A 104 0.78 35.80 8.40
CA ASP A 104 1.64 35.43 9.53
C ASP A 104 0.83 35.64 10.83
N ARG A 105 0.73 34.61 11.66
CA ARG A 105 0.29 34.74 13.05
C ARG A 105 1.24 33.87 13.88
N PRO A 106 1.99 34.43 14.84
CA PRO A 106 2.91 33.64 15.64
C PRO A 106 2.14 32.61 16.46
N LEU A 107 2.59 31.36 16.40
CA LEU A 107 2.12 30.31 17.29
C LEU A 107 2.58 30.65 18.70
N SER A 108 1.62 30.96 19.57
CA SER A 108 1.84 31.21 20.99
C SER A 108 2.40 29.94 21.64
N HIS A 109 3.68 29.94 21.96
CA HIS A 109 4.24 29.01 22.93
C HIS A 109 4.36 29.71 24.29
N GLU A 110 4.30 28.89 25.34
CA GLU A 110 4.46 29.21 26.77
C GLU A 110 3.18 29.48 27.57
N GLY A 111 3.14 28.86 28.76
CA GLY A 111 1.94 28.68 29.58
C GLY A 111 1.81 27.29 30.23
N SER A 112 2.73 26.36 29.95
CA SER A 112 2.85 25.11 30.73
C SER A 112 3.47 25.44 32.08
N VAL A 113 2.63 25.64 33.11
CA VAL A 113 3.10 25.81 34.49
C VAL A 113 3.45 24.44 35.04
N VAL A 114 4.73 24.08 34.91
CA VAL A 114 5.34 22.97 35.66
C VAL A 114 5.26 23.31 37.15
N PHE A 115 4.63 22.44 37.94
CA PHE A 115 4.74 22.50 39.40
C PHE A 115 6.11 21.95 39.81
N GLU A 116 7.10 22.83 39.88
CA GLU A 116 8.43 22.53 40.37
C GLU A 116 8.40 22.40 41.91
N ILE A 117 8.15 21.18 42.39
CA ILE A 117 8.21 20.86 43.83
C ILE A 117 9.68 20.73 44.23
N ASN A 118 10.29 21.86 44.61
CA ASN A 118 11.56 21.87 45.33
C ASN A 118 11.35 21.32 46.75
N SER A 119 11.42 19.99 46.89
CA SER A 119 11.45 19.30 48.18
C SER A 119 12.87 18.78 48.44
N ASN A 120 13.65 19.60 49.13
CA ASN A 120 14.86 19.16 49.83
C ASN A 120 14.51 19.00 51.31
N GLY A 121 14.92 17.90 51.93
CA GLY A 121 14.85 17.69 53.38
C GLY A 121 13.95 16.52 53.78
N ASP A 122 14.55 15.57 54.49
CA ASP A 122 13.87 14.42 55.08
C ASP A 122 12.81 14.83 56.11
N GLU A 123 11.61 14.27 56.01
CA GLU A 123 10.91 13.71 57.18
C GLU A 123 9.88 12.65 56.78
N GLU A 124 9.84 11.55 57.52
CA GLU A 124 9.03 10.37 57.26
C GLU A 124 7.54 10.62 57.63
N PRO A 125 6.58 10.52 56.69
CA PRO A 125 5.17 10.73 57.01
C PRO A 125 4.62 9.51 57.80
N PRO A 126 3.95 9.73 58.95
CA PRO A 126 3.56 8.65 59.85
C PRO A 126 2.48 7.75 59.25
N ARG A 127 2.63 6.44 59.44
CA ARG A 127 1.61 5.44 59.10
C ARG A 127 0.36 5.62 59.96
N LEU A 128 -0.71 6.15 59.38
CA LEU A 128 -2.04 6.09 60.01
C LEU A 128 -2.58 4.66 59.96
N HIS A 129 -2.46 3.97 61.09
CA HIS A 129 -3.03 2.66 61.35
C HIS A 129 -4.55 2.80 61.52
N ILE A 130 -5.31 2.47 60.47
CA ILE A 130 -6.77 2.36 60.58
C ILE A 130 -7.07 0.98 61.19
N ASP A 131 -7.06 0.90 62.52
CA ASP A 131 -7.65 -0.23 63.21
C ASP A 131 -9.18 -0.14 63.15
N THR A 132 -9.78 -1.27 62.79
CA THR A 132 -11.24 -1.43 62.77
C THR A 132 -11.69 -1.88 64.15
N THR A 133 -12.33 -0.99 64.91
CA THR A 133 -12.97 -1.35 66.18
C THR A 133 -14.46 -1.62 65.97
N GLU A 134 -14.83 -2.90 66.00
CA GLU A 134 -16.22 -3.32 66.11
C GLU A 134 -16.77 -3.04 67.53
N THR A 135 -17.99 -2.51 67.58
CA THR A 135 -19.05 -2.87 68.54
C THR A 135 -18.71 -2.95 70.04
N SER A 136 -19.09 -1.92 70.81
CA SER A 136 -20.20 -2.01 71.79
C SER A 136 -20.40 -0.72 72.60
N ARG A 137 -21.59 -0.60 73.22
CA ARG A 137 -22.09 0.51 74.05
C ARG A 137 -23.14 -0.09 75.01
N PRO A 138 -23.55 0.56 76.11
CA PRO A 138 -22.81 1.19 77.23
C PRO A 138 -23.08 0.42 78.56
N ALA A 139 -22.67 0.95 79.72
CA ALA A 139 -23.59 1.24 80.87
C ALA A 139 -22.83 1.67 82.14
N HIS A 140 -23.56 2.37 83.03
CA HIS A 140 -23.23 2.77 84.41
C HIS A 140 -22.03 3.71 84.62
N GLU A 141 -21.97 4.58 85.63
CA GLU A 141 -22.89 5.36 86.51
C GLU A 141 -21.98 5.91 87.64
N GLU A 142 -22.56 6.63 88.63
CA GLU A 142 -21.90 7.11 89.87
C GLU A 142 -20.97 8.34 89.67
N GLU A 143 -21.35 9.54 90.15
CA GLU A 143 -21.22 10.09 91.53
C GLU A 143 -19.80 10.68 91.78
N GLU A 144 -19.56 11.75 92.55
CA GLU A 144 -20.40 12.77 93.22
C GLU A 144 -19.53 14.04 93.48
N GLU A 145 -20.13 15.10 94.05
CA GLU A 145 -19.58 16.22 94.87
C GLU A 145 -18.15 16.79 94.63
N ALA A 146 -17.89 18.09 94.41
CA ALA A 146 -18.27 19.36 95.07
C ALA A 146 -17.20 19.91 96.06
N GLN A 147 -17.24 21.23 96.29
CA GLN A 147 -16.42 22.04 97.22
C GLN A 147 -14.91 22.16 96.88
N GLU A 148 -14.19 23.24 97.18
CA GLU A 148 -14.45 24.67 97.44
C GLU A 148 -13.04 25.31 97.51
N GLU A 149 -13.01 26.63 97.48
CA GLU A 149 -11.86 27.54 97.47
C GLU A 149 -10.73 27.29 98.51
N GLU A 150 -9.50 27.72 98.20
CA GLU A 150 -8.91 28.95 98.80
C GLU A 150 -7.65 29.41 98.04
N ASN A 151 -7.48 30.72 97.89
CA ASN A 151 -6.36 31.32 97.14
C ASN A 151 -5.05 31.35 97.96
N THR A 152 -3.91 30.99 97.36
CA THR A 152 -2.59 31.46 97.80
C THR A 152 -1.79 32.08 96.65
N ALA A 153 -1.01 33.11 96.97
CA ALA A 153 -0.53 34.11 96.02
C ALA A 153 0.52 33.59 95.01
N ALA A 154 0.46 34.19 93.81
CA ALA A 154 1.31 34.05 92.62
C ALA A 154 2.82 33.78 92.86
N PRO A 155 3.48 33.09 91.92
CA PRO A 155 3.96 33.82 90.74
C PRO A 155 3.58 33.17 89.39
N THR A 156 2.32 33.32 88.99
CA THR A 156 1.80 33.09 87.62
C THR A 156 2.36 34.15 86.65
N HIS A 157 3.63 33.98 86.26
CA HIS A 157 4.32 34.83 85.27
C HIS A 157 5.39 34.07 84.46
N LYS A 158 5.28 32.74 84.39
CA LYS A 158 6.14 31.89 83.54
C LYS A 158 5.36 30.79 82.83
N GLU A 159 4.33 30.26 83.48
CA GLU A 159 3.39 29.32 82.85
C GLU A 159 2.41 30.08 81.95
N ASP A 160 1.79 31.17 82.45
CA ASP A 160 0.92 32.03 81.63
C ASP A 160 1.61 32.56 80.37
N ILE A 161 2.88 32.97 80.44
CA ILE A 161 3.64 33.42 79.26
C ILE A 161 3.79 32.29 78.23
N ASN A 162 4.02 31.05 78.67
CA ASN A 162 4.15 29.89 77.78
C ASN A 162 2.79 29.49 77.18
N TYR A 163 1.69 29.58 77.95
CA TYR A 163 0.34 29.38 77.43
C TYR A 163 -0.09 30.49 76.46
N ASP A 164 0.24 31.76 76.73
CA ASP A 164 -0.03 32.90 75.85
C ASP A 164 0.80 32.80 74.56
N GLU A 165 2.10 32.48 74.64
CA GLU A 165 2.95 32.21 73.47
C GLU A 165 2.40 31.04 72.65
N ARG A 166 1.96 29.94 73.28
CA ARG A 166 1.37 28.79 72.58
C ARG A 166 0.00 29.09 71.97
N LEU A 167 -0.82 29.90 72.61
CA LEU A 167 -2.08 30.40 72.06
C LEU A 167 -1.83 31.34 70.87
N GLN A 168 -0.77 32.15 70.94
CA GLN A 168 -0.34 33.01 69.84
C GLN A 168 0.12 32.18 68.64
N GLU A 169 0.99 31.18 68.83
CA GLU A 169 1.41 30.22 67.78
C GLU A 169 0.19 29.55 67.10
N LEU A 170 -0.72 28.99 67.89
CA LEU A 170 -1.93 28.34 67.38
C LEU A 170 -2.87 29.35 66.66
N SER A 171 -2.91 30.60 67.11
CA SER A 171 -3.67 31.65 66.43
C SER A 171 -3.07 32.00 65.07
N GLU A 172 -1.74 32.05 64.97
CA GLU A 172 -1.03 32.28 63.71
C GLU A 172 -1.16 31.10 62.76
N GLU A 173 -1.07 29.85 63.23
CA GLU A 173 -1.34 28.67 62.41
C GLU A 173 -2.76 28.68 61.87
N ARG A 174 -3.75 29.02 62.71
CA ARG A 174 -5.17 29.15 62.32
C ARG A 174 -5.36 30.28 61.31
N ASP A 175 -4.65 31.41 61.44
CA ASP A 175 -4.68 32.49 60.45
C ASP A 175 -3.98 32.12 59.14
N LYS A 176 -2.82 31.44 59.17
CA LYS A 176 -2.12 30.90 57.99
C LYS A 176 -3.01 29.90 57.24
N ALA A 177 -3.66 28.97 57.95
CA ALA A 177 -4.61 28.01 57.39
C ALA A 177 -5.87 28.69 56.82
N SER A 178 -6.40 29.70 57.50
CA SER A 178 -7.54 30.51 57.04
C SER A 178 -7.20 31.30 55.77
N GLN A 179 -6.01 31.90 55.69
CA GLN A 179 -5.52 32.58 54.50
C GLN A 179 -5.32 31.60 53.33
N HIS A 180 -4.72 30.44 53.57
CA HIS A 180 -4.56 29.41 52.54
C HIS A 180 -5.90 28.88 52.03
N SER A 181 -6.86 28.63 52.93
CA SER A 181 -8.24 28.26 52.59
C SER A 181 -8.93 29.35 51.76
N SER A 182 -8.78 30.63 52.15
CA SER A 182 -9.33 31.77 51.41
C SER A 182 -8.71 31.91 50.01
N GLN A 183 -7.39 31.69 49.88
CA GLN A 183 -6.70 31.68 48.58
C GLN A 183 -7.15 30.51 47.70
N LEU A 184 -7.34 29.32 48.26
CA LEU A 184 -7.91 28.16 47.57
C LEU A 184 -9.35 28.42 47.10
N GLN A 185 -10.20 28.99 47.96
CA GLN A 185 -11.57 29.38 47.61
C GLN A 185 -11.60 30.47 46.53
N MET A 186 -10.69 31.44 46.57
CA MET A 186 -10.55 32.47 45.54
C MET A 186 -10.11 31.87 44.20
N LYS A 187 -9.10 30.98 44.20
CA LYS A 187 -8.67 30.22 43.02
C LYS A 187 -9.80 29.34 42.45
N LEU A 188 -10.61 28.72 43.31
CA LEU A 188 -11.81 27.98 42.90
C LEU A 188 -12.83 28.92 42.24
N ALA A 189 -13.14 30.07 42.85
CA ALA A 189 -14.08 31.05 42.31
C ALA A 189 -13.60 31.71 41.02
N GLU A 190 -12.29 31.84 40.83
CA GLU A 190 -11.66 32.24 39.56
C GLU A 190 -11.74 31.13 38.52
N TYR A 191 -11.45 29.88 38.88
CA TYR A 191 -11.62 28.72 38.01
C TYR A 191 -13.06 28.59 37.53
N PHE A 192 -14.05 28.66 38.42
CA PHE A 192 -15.46 28.61 38.06
C PHE A 192 -15.91 29.83 37.24
N ARG A 193 -15.39 31.04 37.49
CA ARG A 193 -15.67 32.21 36.61
C ARG A 193 -15.04 32.07 35.23
N LYS A 194 -13.82 31.55 35.13
CA LYS A 194 -13.12 31.35 33.86
C LYS A 194 -13.78 30.23 33.06
N LYS A 195 -14.12 29.11 33.71
CA LYS A 195 -14.95 28.05 33.13
C LYS A 195 -16.32 28.59 32.70
N ALA A 196 -16.97 29.43 33.49
CA ALA A 196 -18.23 30.07 33.10
C ALA A 196 -18.10 31.15 32.00
N GLY A 197 -16.89 31.56 31.62
CA GLY A 197 -16.66 32.40 30.44
C GLY A 197 -16.73 31.60 29.14
N ASP A 198 -16.11 30.42 29.13
CA ASP A 198 -15.95 29.60 27.91
C ASP A 198 -16.98 28.45 27.82
N ASP A 199 -17.31 27.76 28.91
CA ASP A 199 -18.27 26.65 28.93
C ASP A 199 -19.74 27.08 29.17
N ALA A 200 -20.01 28.15 29.93
CA ALA A 200 -21.40 28.48 30.30
C ALA A 200 -22.23 29.09 29.15
N GLN A 201 -21.65 29.25 27.96
CA GLN A 201 -22.41 29.46 26.72
C GLN A 201 -22.86 28.13 26.10
N LEU A 202 -22.08 27.05 26.25
CA LEU A 202 -22.45 25.69 25.82
C LEU A 202 -23.41 25.02 26.82
N GLU A 203 -23.10 25.11 28.11
CA GLU A 203 -23.86 24.48 29.21
C GLU A 203 -25.23 25.13 29.45
N ARG A 204 -25.41 26.39 28.99
CA ARG A 204 -26.69 27.12 29.04
C ARG A 204 -27.63 26.76 27.88
N GLU A 205 -27.11 26.23 26.77
CA GLU A 205 -27.92 25.79 25.63
C GLU A 205 -28.47 24.37 25.78
N MET A 206 -27.91 23.57 26.71
CA MET A 206 -28.44 22.25 27.07
C MET A 206 -29.71 22.38 27.94
N PRO A 207 -30.92 22.04 27.45
CA PRO A 207 -32.11 22.03 28.28
C PRO A 207 -31.95 21.02 29.42
N VAL A 208 -32.43 21.36 30.62
CA VAL A 208 -32.28 20.56 31.85
C VAL A 208 -32.67 19.08 31.67
N SER A 209 -33.66 18.78 30.82
CA SER A 209 -34.06 17.42 30.47
C SER A 209 -32.96 16.61 29.77
N GLN A 210 -32.12 17.22 28.92
CA GLN A 210 -30.98 16.56 28.28
C GLN A 210 -29.84 16.35 29.28
N GLN A 211 -29.56 17.33 30.16
CA GLN A 211 -28.59 17.16 31.24
C GLN A 211 -28.96 16.01 32.19
N LEU A 212 -30.26 15.88 32.51
CA LEU A 212 -30.78 14.75 33.30
C LEU A 212 -30.65 13.42 32.55
N GLN A 213 -30.90 13.38 31.25
CA GLN A 213 -30.70 12.17 30.43
C GLN A 213 -29.23 11.77 30.30
N GLU A 214 -28.30 12.73 30.26
CA GLU A 214 -26.87 12.44 30.27
C GLU A 214 -26.43 11.93 31.63
N TYR A 215 -26.87 12.56 32.72
CA TYR A 215 -26.65 12.06 34.08
C TYR A 215 -27.21 10.65 34.26
N GLU A 216 -28.43 10.37 33.79
CA GLU A 216 -29.04 9.04 33.80
C GLU A 216 -28.20 8.01 33.00
N LYS A 217 -27.71 8.36 31.80
CA LYS A 217 -26.78 7.51 31.04
C LYS A 217 -25.50 7.23 31.84
N TYR A 218 -24.88 8.23 32.46
CA TYR A 218 -23.67 8.04 33.27
C TYR A 218 -23.92 7.18 34.51
N ILE A 219 -25.07 7.33 35.18
CA ILE A 219 -25.46 6.48 36.31
C ILE A 219 -25.73 5.04 35.86
N ASN A 220 -26.34 4.83 34.70
CA ASN A 220 -26.55 3.50 34.13
C ASN A 220 -25.20 2.85 33.78
N ILE A 221 -24.32 3.53 33.04
CA ILE A 221 -22.96 3.05 32.72
C ILE A 221 -22.18 2.72 34.00
N LEU A 222 -22.26 3.56 35.03
CA LEU A 222 -21.57 3.34 36.31
C LEU A 222 -22.18 2.18 37.11
N SER A 223 -23.47 1.90 36.93
CA SER A 223 -24.16 0.74 37.52
C SER A 223 -23.79 -0.55 36.78
N ASP A 224 -23.78 -0.53 35.45
CA ASP A 224 -23.35 -1.64 34.59
C ASP A 224 -21.88 -1.99 34.87
N LEU A 225 -20.98 -1.00 34.98
CA LEU A 225 -19.58 -1.22 35.34
C LEU A 225 -19.40 -1.79 36.76
N LYS A 226 -20.23 -1.37 37.72
CA LYS A 226 -20.23 -1.97 39.07
C LYS A 226 -20.73 -3.42 39.06
N GLN A 227 -21.77 -3.71 38.29
CA GLN A 227 -22.28 -5.07 38.12
C GLN A 227 -21.24 -5.96 37.45
N GLN A 228 -20.61 -5.49 36.37
CA GLN A 228 -19.53 -6.18 35.67
C GLN A 228 -18.35 -6.46 36.61
N LEU A 229 -17.90 -5.46 37.38
CA LEU A 229 -16.82 -5.63 38.36
C LEU A 229 -17.19 -6.66 39.45
N ALA A 230 -18.45 -6.70 39.89
CA ALA A 230 -18.92 -7.68 40.86
C ALA A 230 -18.93 -9.10 40.27
N THR A 231 -19.45 -9.29 39.05
CA THR A 231 -19.43 -10.60 38.36
C THR A 231 -18.01 -11.07 38.03
N ASP A 232 -17.13 -10.14 37.66
CA ASP A 232 -15.72 -10.44 37.37
C ASP A 232 -14.97 -10.80 38.66
N SER A 233 -15.26 -10.13 39.78
CA SER A 233 -14.71 -10.49 41.08
C SER A 233 -15.21 -11.84 41.59
N GLU A 234 -16.50 -12.15 41.41
CA GLU A 234 -17.10 -13.40 41.84
C GLU A 234 -16.55 -14.57 41.03
N THR A 235 -16.48 -14.45 39.70
CA THR A 235 -15.92 -15.48 38.82
C THR A 235 -14.41 -15.67 39.06
N ALA A 236 -13.65 -14.59 39.28
CA ALA A 236 -12.24 -14.70 39.67
C ALA A 236 -12.05 -15.38 41.03
N GLN A 237 -12.92 -15.11 42.00
CA GLN A 237 -12.90 -15.78 43.30
C GLN A 237 -13.25 -17.27 43.17
N GLN A 238 -14.30 -17.63 42.43
CA GLN A 238 -14.68 -19.02 42.17
C GLN A 238 -13.54 -19.80 41.51
N GLN A 239 -12.87 -19.21 40.51
CA GLN A 239 -11.68 -19.81 39.87
C GLN A 239 -10.50 -19.96 40.84
N ALA A 240 -10.26 -18.97 41.71
CA ALA A 240 -9.22 -19.04 42.73
C ALA A 240 -9.50 -20.13 43.77
N GLU A 241 -10.75 -20.30 44.19
CA GLU A 241 -11.19 -21.35 45.11
C GLU A 241 -11.09 -22.75 44.47
N GLU A 242 -11.48 -22.90 43.20
CA GLU A 242 -11.31 -24.14 42.44
C GLU A 242 -9.83 -24.53 42.33
N LEU A 243 -8.96 -23.60 41.90
CA LEU A 243 -7.52 -23.83 41.81
C LEU A 243 -6.90 -24.13 43.17
N ARG A 244 -7.40 -23.52 44.26
CA ARG A 244 -6.97 -23.83 45.63
C ARG A 244 -7.34 -25.26 46.02
N LEU A 245 -8.55 -25.71 45.70
CA LEU A 245 -9.02 -27.07 45.97
C LEU A 245 -8.22 -28.10 45.17
N GLN A 246 -8.04 -27.87 43.86
CA GLN A 246 -7.22 -28.72 43.00
C GLN A 246 -5.75 -28.77 43.46
N SER A 247 -5.22 -27.66 43.99
CA SER A 247 -3.87 -27.63 44.56
C SER A 247 -3.78 -28.42 45.86
N GLN A 248 -4.80 -28.34 46.73
CA GLN A 248 -4.83 -29.10 47.99
C GLN A 248 -4.92 -30.61 47.70
N GLU A 249 -5.83 -31.04 46.82
CA GLU A 249 -5.98 -32.45 46.45
C GLU A 249 -4.68 -33.05 45.89
N LYS A 250 -3.92 -32.26 45.11
CA LYS A 250 -2.60 -32.66 44.60
C LYS A 250 -1.54 -32.74 45.70
N LEU A 251 -1.56 -31.83 46.68
CA LEU A 251 -0.67 -31.91 47.84
C LEU A 251 -0.97 -33.13 48.69
N ASP A 252 -2.24 -33.38 49.01
CA ASP A 252 -2.68 -34.54 49.81
C ASP A 252 -2.24 -35.86 49.16
N LYS A 253 -2.42 -36.00 47.84
CA LYS A 253 -1.94 -37.15 47.05
C LYS A 253 -0.42 -37.32 47.13
N VAL A 254 0.35 -36.24 46.94
CA VAL A 254 1.81 -36.27 47.03
C VAL A 254 2.29 -36.62 48.44
N GLU A 255 1.62 -36.12 49.48
CA GLU A 255 1.94 -36.45 50.88
C GLU A 255 1.66 -37.93 51.21
N ASP A 256 0.56 -38.49 50.71
CA ASP A 256 0.23 -39.91 50.89
C ASP A 256 1.21 -40.82 50.12
N GLU A 257 1.50 -40.52 48.85
CA GLU A 257 2.52 -41.24 48.06
C GLU A 257 3.91 -41.15 48.70
N TRP A 258 4.29 -39.97 49.21
CA TRP A 258 5.55 -39.77 49.93
C TRP A 258 5.60 -40.58 51.23
N ARG A 259 4.51 -40.65 51.99
CA ARG A 259 4.42 -41.46 53.22
C ARG A 259 4.61 -42.95 52.93
N VAL A 260 4.00 -43.45 51.85
CA VAL A 260 4.17 -44.85 51.38
C VAL A 260 5.62 -45.11 50.94
N PHE A 261 6.21 -44.21 50.14
CA PHE A 261 7.60 -44.32 49.69
C PHE A 261 8.59 -44.32 50.86
N MET A 262 8.40 -43.43 51.84
CA MET A 262 9.29 -43.33 53.00
C MET A 262 9.18 -44.55 53.93
N ALA A 263 7.98 -45.11 54.10
CA ALA A 263 7.80 -46.38 54.82
C ALA A 263 8.51 -47.55 54.11
N LEU A 264 8.40 -47.66 52.78
CA LEU A 264 9.11 -48.67 51.99
C LEU A 264 10.64 -48.50 52.09
N LYS A 265 11.13 -47.26 51.98
CA LYS A 265 12.55 -46.92 52.13
C LYS A 265 13.09 -47.32 53.51
N GLN A 266 12.33 -47.06 54.57
CA GLN A 266 12.68 -47.46 55.94
C GLN A 266 12.71 -48.99 56.08
N ASP A 267 11.68 -49.71 55.64
CA ASP A 267 11.60 -51.17 55.77
C ASP A 267 12.71 -51.90 54.99
N VAL A 268 12.98 -51.49 53.74
CA VAL A 268 14.07 -52.04 52.93
C VAL A 268 15.43 -51.79 53.58
N ALA A 269 15.69 -50.56 54.07
CA ALA A 269 16.95 -50.22 54.72
C ALA A 269 17.14 -50.99 56.04
N VAL A 270 16.09 -51.09 56.87
CA VAL A 270 16.11 -51.87 58.12
C VAL A 270 16.32 -53.34 57.83
N THR A 271 15.62 -53.92 56.85
CA THR A 271 15.75 -55.34 56.49
C THR A 271 17.17 -55.68 56.00
N MET A 272 17.79 -54.81 55.21
CA MET A 272 19.15 -54.99 54.72
C MET A 272 20.21 -54.87 55.82
N LEU A 273 20.07 -53.86 56.71
CA LEU A 273 21.03 -53.61 57.79
C LEU A 273 20.87 -54.56 58.98
N SER A 274 19.65 -55.06 59.24
CA SER A 274 19.37 -56.01 60.33
C SER A 274 20.21 -57.28 60.24
N ARG A 275 20.56 -57.73 59.03
CA ARG A 275 21.42 -58.89 58.78
C ARG A 275 22.87 -58.71 59.25
N ARG A 276 23.33 -57.46 59.43
CA ARG A 276 24.73 -57.13 59.81
C ARG A 276 24.85 -56.54 61.22
N LEU A 277 23.86 -55.76 61.65
CA LEU A 277 23.92 -54.97 62.89
C LEU A 277 22.93 -55.43 63.97
N GLY A 278 21.98 -56.33 63.62
CA GLY A 278 20.84 -56.65 64.47
C GLY A 278 19.71 -55.62 64.34
N LYS A 279 18.47 -56.05 64.59
CA LYS A 279 17.25 -55.29 64.24
C LYS A 279 17.20 -53.89 64.88
N GLN A 280 17.44 -53.79 66.19
CA GLN A 280 17.30 -52.53 66.92
C GLN A 280 18.39 -51.50 66.54
N ALA A 281 19.64 -51.95 66.38
CA ALA A 281 20.73 -51.07 65.94
C ALA A 281 20.59 -50.65 64.47
N ALA A 282 20.02 -51.50 63.62
CA ALA A 282 19.65 -51.15 62.25
C ALA A 282 18.55 -50.08 62.20
N GLN A 283 17.48 -50.23 63.00
CA GLN A 283 16.39 -49.24 63.10
C GLN A 283 16.91 -47.86 63.51
N ALA A 284 17.60 -47.78 64.66
CA ALA A 284 18.15 -46.51 65.16
C ALA A 284 19.13 -45.84 64.18
N LYS A 285 19.90 -46.63 63.41
CA LYS A 285 20.81 -46.08 62.39
C LYS A 285 20.06 -45.53 61.18
N VAL A 286 19.01 -46.23 60.71
CA VAL A 286 18.17 -45.79 59.59
C VAL A 286 17.40 -44.51 59.96
N GLU A 287 16.77 -44.49 61.13
CA GLU A 287 16.04 -43.34 61.67
C GLU A 287 16.95 -42.10 61.72
N SER A 288 18.11 -42.20 62.37
CA SER A 288 19.09 -41.11 62.44
C SER A 288 19.57 -40.62 61.06
N THR A 289 19.72 -41.49 60.06
CA THR A 289 20.09 -41.06 58.71
C THR A 289 18.92 -40.40 57.96
N LEU A 290 17.69 -40.85 58.20
CA LEU A 290 16.49 -40.35 57.56
C LEU A 290 16.09 -38.98 58.12
N GLU A 291 16.23 -38.76 59.44
CA GLU A 291 16.11 -37.45 60.09
C GLU A 291 17.13 -36.44 59.54
N ALA A 292 18.40 -36.85 59.40
CA ALA A 292 19.45 -36.01 58.84
C ALA A 292 19.20 -35.67 57.35
N GLU A 293 18.62 -36.59 56.58
CA GLU A 293 18.19 -36.35 55.21
C GLU A 293 17.01 -35.38 55.15
N GLN A 294 15.98 -35.59 55.97
CA GLN A 294 14.79 -34.72 56.03
C GLN A 294 15.17 -33.27 56.34
N LEU A 295 16.07 -33.04 57.31
CA LEU A 295 16.56 -31.70 57.65
C LEU A 295 17.19 -30.99 56.43
N ARG A 296 17.94 -31.72 55.59
CA ARG A 296 18.53 -31.18 54.35
C ARG A 296 17.50 -30.98 53.24
N GLN A 297 16.47 -31.83 53.17
CA GLN A 297 15.34 -31.62 52.26
C GLN A 297 14.54 -30.36 52.64
N ASP A 298 14.27 -30.13 53.93
CA ASP A 298 13.58 -28.95 54.44
C ASP A 298 14.36 -27.65 54.15
N GLU A 299 15.69 -27.68 54.32
CA GLU A 299 16.58 -26.58 53.92
C GLU A 299 16.50 -26.30 52.42
N LEU A 300 16.54 -27.35 51.58
CA LEU A 300 16.41 -27.22 50.13
C LEU A 300 15.04 -26.67 49.71
N ILE A 301 13.94 -27.10 50.35
CA ILE A 301 12.59 -26.58 50.11
C ILE A 301 12.53 -25.09 50.48
N LYS A 302 13.06 -24.70 51.64
CA LYS A 302 13.16 -23.28 52.07
C LYS A 302 13.96 -22.44 51.05
N LEU A 303 15.07 -22.96 50.53
CA LEU A 303 15.88 -22.27 49.51
C LEU A 303 15.16 -22.17 48.15
N ARG A 304 14.51 -23.25 47.68
CA ARG A 304 13.70 -23.24 46.45
C ARG A 304 12.55 -22.23 46.54
N LEU A 305 11.86 -22.18 47.67
CA LEU A 305 10.77 -21.24 47.93
C LEU A 305 11.27 -19.78 47.96
N LYS A 306 12.45 -19.51 48.55
CA LYS A 306 13.12 -18.20 48.45
C LYS A 306 13.48 -17.85 47.00
N HIS A 307 14.07 -18.78 46.24
CA HIS A 307 14.42 -18.56 44.84
C HIS A 307 13.19 -18.23 43.98
N ILE A 308 12.08 -18.96 44.14
CA ILE A 308 10.82 -18.69 43.42
C ILE A 308 10.30 -17.29 43.77
N LYS A 309 10.28 -16.91 45.06
CA LYS A 309 9.87 -15.55 45.49
C LYS A 309 10.75 -14.45 44.87
N LEU A 310 12.08 -14.64 44.88
CA LEU A 310 13.01 -13.70 44.26
C LEU A 310 12.81 -13.60 42.75
N ARG A 311 12.62 -14.73 42.05
CA ARG A 311 12.36 -14.76 40.61
C ARG A 311 11.08 -13.99 40.25
N ILE A 312 10.00 -14.19 41.01
CA ILE A 312 8.74 -13.43 40.85
C ILE A 312 8.96 -11.93 41.09
N ARG A 313 9.73 -11.56 42.12
CA ARG A 313 10.05 -10.15 42.40
C ARG A 313 10.87 -9.51 41.27
N ILE A 314 11.83 -10.22 40.70
CA ILE A 314 12.61 -9.78 39.53
C ILE A 314 11.68 -9.52 38.34
N HIS A 315 10.85 -10.49 37.94
CA HIS A 315 9.93 -10.33 36.80
C HIS A 315 8.97 -9.14 37.00
N ARG A 316 8.50 -8.92 38.24
CA ARG A 316 7.68 -7.76 38.58
C ARG A 316 8.45 -6.44 38.45
N LEU A 317 9.69 -6.37 38.93
CA LEU A 317 10.53 -5.18 38.82
C LEU A 317 10.91 -4.88 37.36
N GLU A 318 11.18 -5.89 36.55
CA GLU A 318 11.42 -5.76 35.11
C GLU A 318 10.17 -5.26 34.36
N ALA A 319 8.98 -5.70 34.74
CA ALA A 319 7.73 -5.15 34.22
C ALA A 319 7.54 -3.69 34.64
N GLU A 320 7.70 -3.38 35.94
CA GLU A 320 7.65 -2.00 36.47
C GLU A 320 8.70 -1.07 35.82
N LEU A 321 9.84 -1.61 35.36
CA LEU A 321 10.85 -0.86 34.59
C LEU A 321 10.43 -0.61 33.14
N ARG A 322 9.98 -1.63 32.40
CA ARG A 322 9.50 -1.44 31.01
C ARG A 322 8.33 -0.47 30.93
N ASP A 323 7.38 -0.60 31.86
CA ASP A 323 6.27 0.33 32.04
C ASP A 323 6.70 1.77 32.27
N ARG A 324 7.84 1.98 32.95
CA ARG A 324 8.44 3.31 33.17
C ARG A 324 9.20 3.79 31.96
N GLU A 325 9.94 2.94 31.27
CA GLU A 325 10.63 3.29 30.02
C GLU A 325 9.63 3.72 28.93
N GLU A 326 8.51 3.01 28.80
CA GLU A 326 7.43 3.37 27.87
C GLU A 326 6.76 4.70 28.27
N ARG A 327 6.50 4.93 29.56
CA ARG A 327 5.96 6.20 30.07
C ARG A 327 6.97 7.36 30.08
N ALA A 328 8.26 7.07 30.08
CA ALA A 328 9.35 8.04 30.07
C ALA A 328 9.86 8.35 28.65
N ARG A 329 9.37 7.67 27.61
CA ARG A 329 9.52 8.15 26.24
C ARG A 329 8.85 9.52 26.14
N ASP A 330 9.64 10.52 25.77
CA ASP A 330 9.15 11.87 25.55
C ASP A 330 8.07 11.86 24.45
N PRO A 331 6.85 12.36 24.70
CA PRO A 331 5.83 12.52 23.66
C PRO A 331 6.32 13.27 22.43
N LEU A 332 7.26 14.22 22.58
CA LEU A 332 7.88 14.93 21.45
C LEU A 332 8.79 14.01 20.62
N GLN A 333 9.53 13.11 21.27
CA GLN A 333 10.33 12.10 20.58
C GLN A 333 9.43 11.13 19.78
N ILE A 334 8.31 10.68 20.36
CA ILE A 334 7.34 9.83 19.66
C ILE A 334 6.76 10.55 18.44
N GLN A 335 6.37 11.83 18.58
CA GLN A 335 5.88 12.65 17.47
C GLN A 335 6.96 12.87 16.39
N PHE A 336 8.22 13.04 16.78
CA PHE A 336 9.34 13.18 15.85
C PHE A 336 9.60 11.88 15.07
N GLU A 337 9.59 10.72 15.75
CA GLU A 337 9.70 9.39 15.13
C GLU A 337 8.54 9.14 14.15
N GLN A 338 7.31 9.54 14.50
CA GLN A 338 6.13 9.49 13.62
C GLN A 338 6.29 10.38 12.37
N LEU A 339 6.63 11.67 12.54
CA LEU A 339 6.85 12.60 11.43
C LEU A 339 8.00 12.16 10.51
N GLN A 340 9.03 11.51 11.05
CA GLN A 340 10.11 10.93 10.27
C GLN A 340 9.63 9.73 9.42
N ALA A 341 8.79 8.86 9.98
CA ALA A 341 8.18 7.74 9.27
C ALA A 341 7.21 8.23 8.16
N GLU A 342 6.37 9.22 8.46
CA GLU A 342 5.47 9.84 7.48
C GLU A 342 6.24 10.49 6.33
N ARG A 343 7.30 11.28 6.64
CA ARG A 343 8.17 11.88 5.61
C ARG A 343 8.82 10.81 4.73
N LEU A 344 9.26 9.70 5.32
CA LEU A 344 9.85 8.59 4.57
C LEU A 344 8.85 7.93 3.62
N GLU A 345 7.59 7.75 4.04
CA GLU A 345 6.56 7.17 3.16
C GLU A 345 6.11 8.16 2.07
N GLN A 346 5.98 9.45 2.39
CA GLN A 346 5.75 10.50 1.39
C GLN A 346 6.86 10.53 0.33
N LYS A 347 8.14 10.39 0.75
CA LYS A 347 9.28 10.31 -0.18
C LYS A 347 9.18 9.09 -1.11
N LYS A 348 8.91 7.90 -0.56
CA LYS A 348 8.70 6.68 -1.38
C LYS A 348 7.55 6.84 -2.36
N GLN A 349 6.46 7.51 -1.96
CA GLN A 349 5.31 7.72 -2.83
C GLN A 349 5.62 8.71 -3.95
N ALA A 350 6.36 9.78 -3.67
CA ALA A 350 6.88 10.70 -4.69
C ALA A 350 7.86 9.99 -5.64
N GLU A 351 8.72 9.11 -5.15
CA GLU A 351 9.63 8.29 -5.96
C GLU A 351 8.85 7.37 -6.92
N LYS A 352 7.85 6.62 -6.43
CA LYS A 352 6.94 5.80 -7.28
C LYS A 352 6.27 6.63 -8.37
N GLN A 353 5.68 7.79 -8.01
CA GLN A 353 5.04 8.69 -8.98
C GLN A 353 6.03 9.25 -10.02
N SER A 354 7.27 9.53 -9.61
CA SER A 354 8.33 9.99 -10.53
C SER A 354 8.72 8.90 -11.53
N GLU A 355 8.81 7.64 -11.09
CA GLU A 355 9.06 6.51 -11.98
C GLU A 355 7.89 6.27 -12.96
N GLU A 356 6.65 6.37 -12.49
CA GLU A 356 5.46 6.23 -13.33
C GLU A 356 5.39 7.32 -14.39
N SER A 357 5.68 8.58 -14.01
CA SER A 357 5.80 9.71 -14.92
C SER A 357 6.90 9.47 -15.97
N LEU A 358 8.08 9.01 -15.56
CA LEU A 358 9.18 8.67 -16.47
C LEU A 358 8.83 7.51 -17.42
N LYS A 359 8.12 6.49 -16.93
CA LYS A 359 7.59 5.37 -17.75
C LYS A 359 6.58 5.89 -18.78
N LEU A 360 5.72 6.84 -18.41
CA LEU A 360 4.76 7.47 -19.33
C LEU A 360 5.45 8.36 -20.37
N GLN A 361 6.42 9.19 -19.96
CA GLN A 361 7.22 10.02 -20.86
C GLN A 361 7.94 9.15 -21.92
N LYS A 362 8.56 8.04 -21.51
CA LYS A 362 9.17 7.06 -22.44
C LYS A 362 8.16 6.49 -23.44
N LYS A 363 6.95 6.12 -22.99
CA LYS A 363 5.87 5.67 -23.90
C LYS A 363 5.44 6.75 -24.89
N ILE A 364 5.36 8.01 -24.45
CA ILE A 364 5.05 9.16 -25.32
C ILE A 364 6.15 9.34 -26.37
N SER A 365 7.43 9.33 -25.99
CA SER A 365 8.56 9.44 -26.92
C SER A 365 8.54 8.35 -28.00
N ILE A 366 8.35 7.08 -27.61
CA ILE A 366 8.25 5.95 -28.56
C ILE A 366 7.03 6.11 -29.49
N SER A 367 5.91 6.61 -28.97
CA SER A 367 4.70 6.85 -29.76
C SER A 367 4.89 7.99 -30.77
N LEU A 368 5.61 9.05 -30.39
CA LEU A 368 5.96 10.16 -31.29
C LEU A 368 6.92 9.72 -32.38
N GLU A 369 7.91 8.88 -32.07
CA GLU A 369 8.81 8.27 -33.06
C GLU A 369 8.02 7.41 -34.06
N LEU A 370 7.12 6.55 -33.58
CA LEU A 370 6.25 5.75 -34.44
C LEU A 370 5.34 6.61 -35.32
N LEU A 371 4.75 7.68 -34.78
CA LEU A 371 3.95 8.64 -35.55
C LEU A 371 4.78 9.37 -36.61
N SER A 372 6.03 9.72 -36.31
CA SER A 372 6.98 10.29 -37.29
C SER A 372 7.25 9.31 -38.43
N ASN A 373 7.56 8.05 -38.11
CA ASN A 373 7.79 6.98 -39.08
C ASN A 373 6.55 6.69 -39.95
N ILE A 374 5.34 6.78 -39.38
CA ILE A 374 4.08 6.65 -40.13
C ILE A 374 3.87 7.86 -41.06
N LYS A 375 4.10 9.09 -40.56
CA LYS A 375 3.99 10.32 -41.35
C LYS A 375 4.94 10.31 -42.54
N GLU A 376 6.18 9.84 -42.36
CA GLU A 376 7.16 9.72 -43.44
C GLU A 376 6.73 8.70 -44.50
N LYS A 377 6.30 7.49 -44.07
CA LYS A 377 5.79 6.46 -45.00
C LYS A 377 4.57 6.94 -45.78
N LEU A 378 3.66 7.67 -45.14
CA LEU A 378 2.50 8.29 -45.81
C LEU A 378 2.92 9.36 -46.81
N TYR A 379 3.93 10.18 -46.50
CA TYR A 379 4.48 11.17 -47.43
C TYR A 379 5.07 10.51 -48.68
N TRP A 380 5.93 9.49 -48.51
CA TRP A 380 6.51 8.75 -49.64
C TRP A 380 5.44 8.04 -50.48
N SER A 381 4.47 7.39 -49.84
CA SER A 381 3.35 6.75 -50.54
C SER A 381 2.49 7.77 -51.30
N HIS A 382 2.26 8.97 -50.74
CA HIS A 382 1.57 10.04 -51.44
C HIS A 382 2.33 10.51 -52.68
N MET A 383 3.65 10.72 -52.59
CA MET A 383 4.49 11.08 -53.73
C MET A 383 4.47 10.00 -54.82
N GLU A 384 4.54 8.72 -54.45
CA GLU A 384 4.43 7.61 -55.40
C GLU A 384 3.06 7.58 -56.11
N VAL A 385 1.96 7.83 -55.37
CA VAL A 385 0.60 7.91 -55.92
C VAL A 385 0.47 9.09 -56.90
N GLN A 386 1.04 10.25 -56.60
CA GLN A 386 1.00 11.40 -57.52
C GLN A 386 1.81 11.11 -58.80
N SER A 387 3.02 10.56 -58.69
CA SER A 387 3.81 10.18 -59.87
C SER A 387 3.08 9.14 -60.74
N LYS A 388 2.42 8.14 -60.13
CA LYS A 388 1.58 7.17 -60.87
C LYS A 388 0.36 7.82 -61.54
N ARG A 389 -0.23 8.86 -60.94
CA ARG A 389 -1.33 9.64 -61.57
C ARG A 389 -0.84 10.46 -62.77
N GLU A 390 0.34 11.06 -62.68
CA GLU A 390 0.97 11.77 -63.80
C GLU A 390 1.26 10.83 -64.96
N GLN A 391 1.84 9.65 -64.69
CA GLN A 391 2.06 8.59 -65.69
C GLN A 391 0.74 8.12 -66.32
N LEU A 392 -0.31 7.92 -65.51
CA LEU A 392 -1.64 7.56 -66.01
C LEU A 392 -2.21 8.64 -66.94
N ALA A 393 -2.12 9.92 -66.55
CA ALA A 393 -2.58 11.05 -67.36
C ALA A 393 -1.82 11.16 -68.70
N GLU A 394 -0.50 10.91 -68.70
CA GLU A 394 0.28 10.84 -69.95
C GLU A 394 -0.21 9.69 -70.85
N VAL A 395 -0.38 8.48 -70.29
CA VAL A 395 -0.89 7.33 -71.03
C VAL A 395 -2.28 7.61 -71.59
N GLU A 396 -3.20 8.17 -70.81
CA GLU A 396 -4.54 8.59 -71.25
C GLU A 396 -4.46 9.61 -72.40
N ALA A 397 -3.56 10.59 -72.32
CA ALA A 397 -3.30 11.54 -73.40
C ALA A 397 -2.69 10.90 -74.66
N THR A 398 -1.85 9.85 -74.54
CA THR A 398 -1.40 9.07 -75.71
C THR A 398 -2.54 8.26 -76.33
N VAL A 399 -3.44 7.70 -75.51
CA VAL A 399 -4.59 6.91 -75.95
C VAL A 399 -5.63 7.81 -76.63
N ALA A 400 -5.90 9.01 -76.10
CA ALA A 400 -6.74 10.01 -76.76
C ALA A 400 -6.19 10.39 -78.14
N ARG A 401 -4.90 10.76 -78.24
CA ARG A 401 -4.23 11.04 -79.53
C ARG A 401 -4.34 9.87 -80.53
N LYS A 402 -4.19 8.63 -80.07
CA LYS A 402 -4.35 7.43 -80.91
C LYS A 402 -5.80 7.21 -81.35
N ARG A 403 -6.80 7.45 -80.49
CA ARG A 403 -8.24 7.41 -80.84
C ARG A 403 -8.61 8.47 -81.89
N ASP A 404 -8.07 9.67 -81.77
CA ASP A 404 -8.28 10.75 -82.75
C ASP A 404 -7.66 10.40 -84.11
N LEU A 405 -6.43 9.89 -84.12
CA LEU A 405 -5.76 9.43 -85.34
C LEU A 405 -6.52 8.28 -86.01
N LEU A 406 -7.00 7.30 -85.24
CA LEU A 406 -7.84 6.21 -85.74
C LEU A 406 -9.15 6.73 -86.33
N THR A 407 -9.76 7.74 -85.69
CA THR A 407 -11.01 8.36 -86.18
C THR A 407 -10.77 9.10 -87.50
N ARG A 408 -9.70 9.90 -87.60
CA ARG A 408 -9.31 10.62 -88.83
C ARG A 408 -8.98 9.66 -89.98
N THR A 409 -8.22 8.60 -89.71
CA THR A 409 -7.87 7.59 -90.72
C THR A 409 -9.08 6.78 -91.17
N LYS A 410 -10.00 6.43 -90.26
CA LYS A 410 -11.30 5.82 -90.61
C LYS A 410 -12.16 6.77 -91.47
N GLN A 411 -12.23 8.05 -91.13
CA GLN A 411 -12.93 9.06 -91.94
C GLN A 411 -12.32 9.21 -93.34
N ALA A 412 -11.00 9.24 -93.45
CA ALA A 412 -10.29 9.30 -94.73
C ALA A 412 -10.52 8.03 -95.57
N CYS A 413 -10.47 6.84 -94.96
CA CYS A 413 -10.79 5.57 -95.62
C CYS A 413 -12.23 5.56 -96.14
N ASN A 414 -13.21 5.96 -95.32
CA ASN A 414 -14.60 6.11 -95.72
C ASN A 414 -14.78 7.17 -96.84
N GLY A 415 -13.94 8.21 -96.86
CA GLY A 415 -13.84 9.19 -97.93
C GLY A 415 -13.44 8.55 -99.25
N LEU A 416 -12.27 7.90 -99.27
CA LEU A 416 -11.77 7.18 -100.43
C LEU A 416 -12.72 6.08 -100.92
N GLN A 417 -13.44 5.40 -100.03
CA GLN A 417 -14.49 4.44 -100.40
C GLN A 417 -15.65 5.11 -101.13
N ARG A 418 -16.15 6.25 -100.63
CA ARG A 418 -17.21 7.04 -101.30
C ARG A 418 -16.74 7.59 -102.64
N ASP A 419 -15.52 8.11 -102.72
CA ASP A 419 -14.97 8.66 -103.97
C ASP A 419 -14.71 7.54 -104.99
N ASN A 420 -14.25 6.37 -104.55
CA ASN A 420 -14.11 5.18 -105.40
C ASN A 420 -15.46 4.67 -105.93
N LEU A 421 -16.51 4.72 -105.11
CA LEU A 421 -17.88 4.40 -105.53
C LEU A 421 -18.38 5.40 -106.57
N ARG A 422 -18.25 6.71 -106.29
CA ARG A 422 -18.62 7.78 -107.23
C ARG A 422 -17.86 7.69 -108.55
N LEU A 423 -16.55 7.38 -108.54
CA LEU A 423 -15.78 7.14 -109.76
C LEU A 423 -16.25 5.88 -110.50
N LYS A 424 -16.67 4.83 -109.79
CA LYS A 424 -17.27 3.62 -110.38
C LYS A 424 -18.64 3.88 -111.04
N GLU A 425 -19.38 4.88 -110.57
CA GLU A 425 -20.63 5.37 -111.17
C GLU A 425 -20.34 6.29 -112.37
N CYS A 426 -19.49 7.30 -112.20
CA CYS A 426 -19.20 8.31 -113.23
C CYS A 426 -18.39 7.79 -114.43
N ARG A 427 -17.67 6.67 -114.32
CA ARG A 427 -16.87 6.13 -115.43
C ARG A 427 -17.69 5.67 -116.65
N GLY A 428 -18.99 5.44 -116.49
CA GLY A 428 -19.87 5.02 -117.60
C GLY A 428 -19.35 3.76 -118.30
N LEU A 429 -19.07 3.87 -119.60
CA LEU A 429 -18.50 2.79 -120.42
C LEU A 429 -17.00 2.55 -120.15
N LEU A 430 -16.25 3.50 -119.59
CA LEU A 430 -14.83 3.31 -119.24
C LEU A 430 -14.70 2.31 -118.09
N GLY A 431 -14.43 1.06 -118.46
CA GLY A 431 -14.35 -0.08 -117.54
C GLY A 431 -15.10 -1.30 -118.03
N ASN A 432 -16.07 -1.13 -118.94
CA ASN A 432 -16.66 -2.23 -119.69
C ASN A 432 -16.08 -2.26 -121.11
N ARG A 433 -14.98 -3.02 -121.29
CA ARG A 433 -14.25 -3.10 -122.56
C ARG A 433 -15.10 -3.63 -123.72
N VAL A 434 -16.12 -4.45 -123.43
CA VAL A 434 -16.98 -5.05 -124.46
C VAL A 434 -17.84 -3.96 -125.09
N LEU A 435 -18.68 -3.28 -124.31
CA LEU A 435 -19.52 -2.21 -124.84
C LEU A 435 -18.73 -1.02 -125.40
N LEU A 436 -17.49 -0.78 -124.93
CA LEU A 436 -16.64 0.26 -125.50
C LEU A 436 -16.15 -0.12 -126.90
N ARG A 437 -15.76 -1.39 -127.11
CA ARG A 437 -15.40 -1.91 -128.43
C ARG A 437 -16.61 -1.95 -129.36
N ASP A 438 -17.78 -2.40 -128.87
CA ASP A 438 -19.02 -2.37 -129.64
C ASP A 438 -19.35 -0.92 -130.10
N PHE A 439 -19.10 0.08 -129.24
CA PHE A 439 -19.29 1.49 -129.60
C PHE A 439 -18.29 1.95 -130.67
N GLU A 440 -16.99 1.64 -130.52
CA GLU A 440 -15.95 1.88 -131.55
C GLU A 440 -16.37 1.26 -132.89
N ASP A 441 -16.72 -0.03 -132.90
CA ASP A 441 -17.15 -0.77 -134.09
C ASP A 441 -18.41 -0.15 -134.73
N THR A 442 -19.35 0.40 -133.94
CA THR A 442 -20.51 1.13 -134.48
C THR A 442 -20.16 2.51 -135.07
N VAL A 443 -19.18 3.22 -134.51
CA VAL A 443 -18.71 4.51 -135.04
C VAL A 443 -17.97 4.30 -136.36
N ASP A 444 -17.04 3.33 -136.41
CA ASP A 444 -16.34 2.94 -137.64
C ASP A 444 -17.34 2.51 -138.73
N ALA A 445 -18.41 1.81 -138.36
CA ALA A 445 -19.49 1.44 -139.28
C ALA A 445 -20.33 2.64 -139.77
N THR A 446 -20.56 3.67 -138.93
CA THR A 446 -21.25 4.90 -139.35
C THR A 446 -20.38 5.77 -140.26
N ASP A 447 -19.10 5.94 -139.95
CA ASP A 447 -18.16 6.72 -140.78
C ASP A 447 -18.04 6.10 -142.18
N HIS A 448 -17.97 4.77 -142.25
CA HIS A 448 -17.97 4.05 -143.52
C HIS A 448 -19.32 4.08 -144.27
N LEU A 449 -20.44 4.38 -143.59
CA LEU A 449 -21.72 4.68 -144.22
C LEU A 449 -21.79 6.13 -144.73
N GLU A 450 -21.26 7.09 -143.98
CA GLU A 450 -21.14 8.49 -144.42
C GLU A 450 -20.23 8.63 -145.64
N GLU A 451 -19.07 7.95 -145.65
CA GLU A 451 -18.16 7.90 -146.79
C GLU A 451 -18.88 7.38 -148.06
N LYS A 452 -19.70 6.32 -147.92
CA LYS A 452 -20.52 5.80 -149.03
C LYS A 452 -21.59 6.80 -149.48
N LEU A 453 -22.21 7.51 -148.55
CA LEU A 453 -23.23 8.51 -148.83
C LEU A 453 -22.62 9.70 -149.58
N GLU A 454 -21.43 10.17 -149.19
CA GLU A 454 -20.73 11.24 -149.88
C GLU A 454 -20.23 10.81 -151.27
N ASN A 455 -19.69 9.59 -151.40
CA ASN A 455 -19.38 8.99 -152.71
C ASN A 455 -20.63 8.91 -153.62
N LEU A 456 -21.80 8.60 -153.08
CA LEU A 456 -23.06 8.59 -153.83
C LEU A 456 -23.51 10.00 -154.23
N LYS A 457 -23.36 11.02 -153.36
CA LYS A 457 -23.59 12.44 -153.73
C LYS A 457 -22.63 12.89 -154.84
N CYS A 458 -21.35 12.55 -154.77
CA CYS A 458 -20.37 12.85 -155.82
C CYS A 458 -20.80 12.24 -157.16
N ARG A 459 -21.20 10.95 -157.17
CA ARG A 459 -21.76 10.29 -158.36
C ARG A 459 -23.05 10.94 -158.86
N GLN A 460 -23.94 11.37 -157.96
CA GLN A 460 -25.16 12.09 -158.32
C GLN A 460 -24.83 13.43 -158.98
N ALA A 461 -23.85 14.18 -158.45
CA ALA A 461 -23.36 15.42 -159.06
C ALA A 461 -22.72 15.17 -160.44
N GLU A 462 -21.94 14.10 -160.59
CA GLU A 462 -21.41 13.64 -161.88
C GLU A 462 -22.52 13.32 -162.89
N ILE A 463 -23.56 12.60 -162.48
CA ILE A 463 -24.71 12.27 -163.32
C ILE A 463 -25.44 13.55 -163.75
N VAL A 464 -25.73 14.46 -162.82
CA VAL A 464 -26.36 15.76 -163.11
C VAL A 464 -25.51 16.59 -164.08
N PHE A 465 -24.19 16.64 -163.89
CA PHE A 465 -23.26 17.31 -164.80
C PHE A 465 -23.24 16.66 -166.20
N SER A 466 -23.29 15.32 -166.28
CA SER A 466 -23.39 14.58 -167.53
C SER A 466 -24.73 14.80 -168.25
N TYR A 467 -25.82 15.00 -167.51
CA TYR A 467 -27.16 15.26 -168.04
C TYR A 467 -27.25 16.68 -168.62
N GLY A 468 -26.67 17.68 -167.93
CA GLY A 468 -26.50 19.03 -168.46
C GLY A 468 -25.70 19.04 -169.78
N ARG A 469 -24.63 18.24 -169.87
CA ARG A 469 -23.82 18.11 -171.11
C ARG A 469 -24.58 17.48 -172.29
N ARG A 470 -25.59 16.62 -172.04
CA ARG A 470 -26.43 16.04 -173.11
C ARG A 470 -27.57 16.98 -173.55
N LYS A 471 -28.02 17.89 -172.69
CA LYS A 471 -29.08 18.86 -173.02
C LYS A 471 -28.64 19.91 -174.06
N ASN A 472 -27.36 20.25 -174.12
CA ASN A 472 -26.81 21.25 -175.06
C ASN A 472 -26.47 20.69 -176.45
N LYS A 473 -27.11 19.60 -176.89
CA LYS A 473 -26.88 18.94 -178.20
C LYS A 473 -28.15 18.64 -179.02
N LEU A 474 -29.32 19.16 -178.62
CA LEU A 474 -30.61 18.91 -179.29
C LEU A 474 -31.49 20.18 -179.38
N GLU A 475 -31.15 21.05 -180.33
CA GLU A 475 -32.04 21.79 -181.24
C GLU A 475 -31.22 21.95 -182.54
N PRO A 476 -31.79 21.71 -183.74
CA PRO A 476 -32.65 22.72 -184.39
C PRO A 476 -33.76 22.20 -185.34
N ILE A 477 -34.46 23.16 -185.96
CA ILE A 477 -35.51 23.09 -187.01
C ILE A 477 -36.94 22.87 -186.47
#